data_AF-A0A1Y4QWH5-F1
#
_entry.id   AF-A0A1Y4QWH5-F1
#
_cell.length_a   1.000
_cell.length_b   1.000
_cell.length_c   1.000
_cell.angle_alpha   90.00
_cell.angle_beta   90.00
_cell.angle_gamma   90.00
#
_symmetry.space_group_name_H-M   'P 1'
#
loop_
_entity.id
_entity.type
_entity.pdbx_description
1 polymer ?
#
loop_
_entity_poly.entity_id
_entity_poly.type
_entity_poly.pdbx_seq_one_letter_code
_entity_poly.pdbx_strand_id
1 'polypeptide(L)'
;MTAIGIISIDNYDDVIDKLDDKESSYLNTLITSVISDWASEHEVYYRRINAERHLFVAREADIDHMKTQKFDLLATFKNKARERDLLLTMSMGIAYGQASLKEIGEVAQDNLDLALIRGGDQVVVKDADPMSRPQFFGGDSDATIKRTRVRSKAMSTALKRVLLENDKIFVMGHRFPDMDALGASFGIAYFAKLIHKKCWVIINPEEVTPELQRGLREIEQYPELSSQLITSEEALELLDNKSLLVMVDYHRPSMSISQKVYDAFEKIVVIDHHRRGEEYPAKPLLNYIEASASSASELVAELLEYQLNNETRISKFVATMMLAGMYVDTKNFTFRSSARTFDIASFLKSQGADESKVQYLLSSDLDSYLEMSELISTCQNIAPGIVYAMGKENKIYGKVTTAKAADTLISMIGVEADFVITRQDEEVIGISARSSGKVNVQKIMEALGGGGHFTNAATKILGESLEKVEEMLLNEVKQIEIE
;
A
#
# COMPACT_ATOMS: atom_id res chain seq x y z
N MET A 1 -3.02 33.69 21.40
CA MET A 1 -2.89 32.65 22.44
C MET A 1 -1.51 31.99 22.33
N THR A 2 -1.13 31.06 23.22
CA THR A 2 0.18 30.38 23.13
C THR A 2 0.08 29.21 22.16
N ALA A 3 1.16 28.97 21.41
CA ALA A 3 1.33 27.82 20.53
C ALA A 3 2.56 27.01 20.94
N ILE A 4 2.47 25.69 20.82
CA ILE A 4 3.61 24.77 20.93
C ILE A 4 3.76 24.09 19.58
N GLY A 5 5.00 24.01 19.10
CA GLY A 5 5.32 23.26 17.91
C GLY A 5 6.55 22.37 18.09
N ILE A 6 6.53 21.24 17.40
CA ILE A 6 7.59 20.24 17.41
C ILE A 6 8.07 20.06 15.98
N ILE A 7 9.37 20.21 15.76
CA ILE A 7 10.05 20.03 14.48
C ILE A 7 10.76 18.68 14.50
N SER A 8 10.58 17.91 13.43
CA SER A 8 11.21 16.61 13.15
C SER A 8 12.08 16.73 11.90
N ILE A 9 13.32 16.27 11.96
CA ILE A 9 14.08 15.95 10.75
C ILE A 9 13.70 14.54 10.31
N ASP A 10 13.12 14.42 9.13
CA ASP A 10 12.63 13.15 8.60
C ASP A 10 13.79 12.39 7.95
N ASN A 11 13.81 11.06 8.11
CA ASN A 11 14.86 10.17 7.60
C ASN A 11 16.27 10.46 8.15
N TYR A 12 16.38 11.12 9.31
CA TYR A 12 17.68 11.47 9.91
C TYR A 12 18.57 10.23 10.12
N ASP A 13 18.03 9.18 10.74
CA ASP A 13 18.76 7.93 11.02
C ASP A 13 19.25 7.20 9.75
N ASP A 14 18.43 7.19 8.69
CA ASP A 14 18.76 6.52 7.41
C ASP A 14 19.93 7.16 6.66
N VAL A 15 20.17 8.44 6.96
CA VAL A 15 21.22 9.25 6.36
C VAL A 15 22.44 9.25 7.26
N ILE A 16 22.30 9.52 8.56
CA ILE A 16 23.42 9.68 9.49
C ILE A 16 24.32 8.43 9.55
N ASP A 17 23.74 7.23 9.47
CA ASP A 17 24.48 5.96 9.51
C ASP A 17 25.41 5.74 8.31
N LYS A 18 25.22 6.52 7.23
CA LYS A 18 26.00 6.43 5.99
C LYS A 18 27.03 7.55 5.85
N LEU A 19 26.97 8.56 6.71
CA LEU A 19 27.83 9.73 6.66
C LEU A 19 29.10 9.48 7.46
N ASP A 20 30.22 10.02 6.97
CA ASP A 20 31.43 10.10 7.79
C ASP A 20 31.32 11.19 8.89
N ASP A 21 32.31 11.25 9.79
CA ASP A 21 32.30 12.22 10.89
C ASP A 21 32.23 13.69 10.42
N LYS A 22 32.84 13.98 9.25
CA LYS A 22 32.88 15.33 8.68
C LYS A 22 31.50 15.70 8.13
N GLU A 23 30.89 14.80 7.37
CA GLU A 23 29.54 14.96 6.80
C GLU A 23 28.48 15.07 7.90
N SER A 24 28.61 14.26 8.96
CA SER A 24 27.75 14.30 10.14
C SER A 24 27.81 15.65 10.87
N SER A 25 29.00 16.23 11.01
CA SER A 25 29.19 17.56 11.58
C SER A 25 28.55 18.65 10.71
N TYR A 26 28.66 18.52 9.39
CA TYR A 26 28.01 19.41 8.44
C TYR A 26 26.48 19.34 8.51
N LEU A 27 25.90 18.14 8.56
CA LEU A 27 24.46 17.95 8.69
C LEU A 27 23.92 18.62 9.96
N ASN A 28 24.60 18.44 11.09
CA ASN A 28 24.24 19.11 12.34
C ASN A 28 24.27 20.64 12.22
N THR A 29 25.26 21.18 11.50
CA THR A 29 25.39 22.62 11.24
C THR A 29 24.27 23.11 10.32
N LEU A 30 23.92 22.35 9.28
CA LEU A 30 22.82 22.65 8.37
C LEU A 30 21.48 22.73 9.12
N ILE A 31 21.16 21.71 9.91
CA ILE A 31 19.92 21.67 10.71
C ILE A 31 19.86 22.87 11.66
N THR A 32 20.95 23.09 12.41
CA THR A 32 20.98 24.14 13.44
C THR A 32 20.87 25.54 12.82
N SER A 33 21.55 25.80 11.70
CA SER A 33 21.49 27.10 11.03
C SER A 33 20.11 27.38 10.44
N VAL A 34 19.54 26.43 9.71
CA VAL A 34 18.22 26.59 9.08
C VAL A 34 17.11 26.83 10.12
N ILE A 35 17.10 26.07 11.22
CA ILE A 35 16.09 26.26 12.28
C ILE A 35 16.34 27.57 13.03
N SER A 36 17.60 27.93 13.29
CA SER A 36 17.96 29.17 13.99
C SER A 36 17.56 30.42 13.20
N ASP A 37 17.84 30.44 11.89
CA ASP A 37 17.51 31.54 11.00
C ASP A 37 15.99 31.73 10.94
N TRP A 38 15.25 30.64 10.72
CA TRP A 38 13.78 30.65 10.71
C TRP A 38 13.18 31.08 12.05
N ALA A 39 13.70 30.57 13.17
CA ALA A 39 13.19 30.94 14.49
C ALA A 39 13.41 32.43 14.79
N SER A 40 14.52 32.99 14.32
CA SER A 40 14.85 34.41 14.46
C SER A 40 13.95 35.29 13.59
N GLU A 41 13.64 34.87 12.36
CA GLU A 41 12.72 35.57 11.45
C GLU A 41 11.31 35.70 12.03
N HIS A 42 10.83 34.67 12.72
CA HIS A 42 9.49 34.63 13.31
C HIS A 42 9.41 35.05 14.78
N GLU A 43 10.52 35.53 15.36
CA GLU A 43 10.62 35.89 16.79
C GLU A 43 10.16 34.78 17.76
N VAL A 44 10.39 33.51 17.41
CA VAL A 44 9.95 32.36 18.23
C VAL A 44 11.07 31.80 19.09
N TYR A 45 10.72 31.42 20.32
CA TYR A 45 11.66 30.71 21.18
C TYR A 45 11.72 29.24 20.78
N TYR A 46 12.93 28.70 20.59
CA TYR A 46 13.12 27.28 20.27
C TYR A 46 14.23 26.64 21.10
N ARG A 47 14.17 25.31 21.23
CA ARG A 47 15.17 24.50 21.91
C ARG A 47 15.30 23.14 21.25
N ARG A 48 16.54 22.69 21.05
CA ARG A 48 16.83 21.32 20.62
C ARG A 48 16.50 20.33 21.74
N ILE A 49 15.73 19.28 21.43
CA ILE A 49 15.42 18.18 22.35
C ILE A 49 16.48 17.08 22.20
N ASN A 50 16.73 16.66 20.97
CA ASN A 50 17.72 15.64 20.62
C ASN A 50 18.28 15.91 19.21
N ALA A 51 18.96 14.93 18.61
CA ALA A 51 19.61 15.11 17.30
C ALA A 51 18.65 15.56 16.19
N GLU A 52 17.43 15.02 16.20
CA GLU A 52 16.42 15.09 15.14
C GLU A 52 15.15 15.86 15.53
N ARG A 53 15.01 16.27 16.80
CA ARG A 53 13.82 16.95 17.33
C ARG A 53 14.14 18.30 17.94
N HIS A 54 13.31 19.28 17.60
CA HIS A 54 13.32 20.62 18.19
C HIS A 54 11.92 20.99 18.68
N LEU A 55 11.86 21.68 19.81
CA LEU A 55 10.64 22.27 20.35
C LEU A 55 10.68 23.77 20.09
N PHE A 56 9.55 24.38 19.75
CA PHE A 56 9.40 25.83 19.79
C PHE A 56 8.09 26.24 20.46
N VAL A 57 8.10 27.45 21.01
CA VAL A 57 6.96 28.11 21.63
C VAL A 57 6.78 29.46 20.94
N ALA A 58 5.55 29.74 20.54
CA ALA A 58 5.20 30.92 19.77
C ALA A 58 3.88 31.53 20.26
N ARG A 59 3.56 32.73 19.80
CA ARG A 59 2.20 33.25 19.87
C ARG A 59 1.43 32.75 18.65
N GLU A 60 0.14 32.59 18.80
CA GLU A 60 -0.78 32.24 17.71
C GLU A 60 -0.67 33.21 16.51
N ALA A 61 -0.45 34.51 16.76
CA ALA A 61 -0.23 35.48 15.69
C ALA A 61 1.03 35.16 14.87
N ASP A 62 2.07 34.62 15.50
CA ASP A 62 3.30 34.20 14.81
C ASP A 62 3.01 32.95 13.95
N ILE A 63 2.19 32.01 14.45
CA ILE A 63 1.72 30.85 13.67
C ILE A 63 0.90 31.29 12.46
N ASP A 64 -0.01 32.25 12.62
CA ASP A 64 -0.81 32.76 11.51
C ASP A 64 0.06 33.44 10.45
N HIS A 65 1.12 34.13 10.86
CA HIS A 65 2.12 34.65 9.93
C HIS A 65 2.84 33.52 9.16
N MET A 66 3.31 32.48 9.85
CA MET A 66 3.94 31.31 9.21
C MET A 66 3.00 30.61 8.21
N LYS A 67 1.70 30.54 8.49
CA LYS A 67 0.69 30.00 7.55
C LYS A 67 0.63 30.81 6.25
N THR A 68 0.76 32.14 6.31
CA THR A 68 0.78 32.98 5.10
C THR A 68 1.98 32.72 4.20
N GLN A 69 3.13 32.37 4.79
CA GLN A 69 4.34 31.94 4.08
C GLN A 69 4.33 30.44 3.74
N LYS A 70 3.27 29.71 4.09
CA LYS A 70 3.12 28.26 3.90
C LYS A 70 4.27 27.44 4.50
N PHE A 71 4.86 27.90 5.61
CA PHE A 71 5.98 27.22 6.27
C PHE A 71 7.15 26.90 5.31
N ASP A 72 7.64 27.93 4.62
CA ASP A 72 8.78 27.90 3.69
C ASP A 72 10.08 27.27 4.24
N LEU A 73 10.21 27.14 5.56
CA LEU A 73 11.22 26.34 6.25
C LEU A 73 11.42 24.96 5.61
N LEU A 74 10.31 24.27 5.28
CA LEU A 74 10.35 22.92 4.72
C LEU A 74 11.08 22.92 3.37
N ALA A 75 10.66 23.80 2.46
CA ALA A 75 11.26 23.94 1.14
C ALA A 75 12.73 24.39 1.24
N THR A 76 13.03 25.32 2.16
CA THR A 76 14.37 25.84 2.39
C THR A 76 15.32 24.75 2.89
N PHE A 77 14.91 23.97 3.90
CA PHE A 77 15.69 22.85 4.43
C PHE A 77 15.93 21.79 3.36
N LYS A 78 14.87 21.39 2.66
CA LYS A 78 14.92 20.37 1.62
C LYS A 78 15.83 20.76 0.46
N ASN A 79 15.77 22.00 -0.01
CA ASN A 79 16.63 22.48 -1.09
C ASN A 79 18.10 22.48 -0.66
N LYS A 80 18.41 23.01 0.54
CA LYS A 80 19.78 22.99 1.08
C LYS A 80 20.31 21.57 1.33
N ALA A 81 19.45 20.62 1.72
CA ALA A 81 19.82 19.22 1.86
C ALA A 81 20.12 18.57 0.50
N ARG A 82 19.27 18.83 -0.51
CA ARG A 82 19.45 18.31 -1.88
C ARG A 82 20.71 18.83 -2.58
N GLU A 83 21.11 20.08 -2.34
CA GLU A 83 22.40 20.62 -2.83
C GLU A 83 23.62 19.83 -2.36
N ARG A 84 23.43 18.95 -1.36
CA ARG A 84 24.46 18.11 -0.75
C ARG A 84 24.18 16.62 -0.93
N ASP A 85 23.30 16.26 -1.85
CA ASP A 85 22.86 14.88 -2.10
C ASP A 85 22.25 14.17 -0.86
N LEU A 86 21.78 14.95 0.12
CA LEU A 86 21.09 14.44 1.30
C LEU A 86 19.57 14.42 1.03
N LEU A 87 18.98 13.23 1.07
CA LEU A 87 17.53 13.04 0.91
C LEU A 87 16.80 13.20 2.25
N LEU A 88 16.93 14.38 2.86
CA LEU A 88 16.27 14.74 4.12
C LEU A 88 15.13 15.73 3.89
N THR A 89 14.07 15.57 4.67
CA THR A 89 12.94 16.50 4.73
C THR A 89 12.66 16.86 6.19
N MET A 90 11.70 17.76 6.41
CA MET A 90 11.34 18.21 7.75
C MET A 90 9.82 18.18 7.91
N SER A 91 9.37 17.76 9.09
CA SER A 91 7.95 17.76 9.46
C SER A 91 7.72 18.56 10.72
N MET A 92 6.53 19.15 10.84
CA MET A 92 6.17 19.92 12.03
C MET A 92 4.75 19.59 12.51
N GLY A 93 4.59 19.41 13.81
CA GLY A 93 3.30 19.37 14.49
C GLY A 93 3.12 20.60 15.35
N ILE A 94 2.06 21.37 15.12
CA ILE A 94 1.81 22.65 15.79
C ILE A 94 0.40 22.64 16.37
N ALA A 95 0.26 23.04 17.64
CA ALA A 95 -1.03 23.29 18.25
C ALA A 95 -1.05 24.64 18.97
N TYR A 96 -2.24 25.25 19.03
CA TYR A 96 -2.48 26.53 19.71
C TYR A 96 -3.91 26.58 20.26
N GLY A 97 -4.24 27.55 21.10
CA GLY A 97 -5.60 27.77 21.57
C GLY A 97 -5.69 28.13 23.06
N GLN A 98 -6.88 27.97 23.65
CA GLN A 98 -7.15 28.29 25.07
C GLN A 98 -6.99 27.10 26.02
N ALA A 99 -6.72 25.90 25.49
CA ALA A 99 -6.48 24.71 26.30
C ALA A 99 -5.24 24.86 27.19
N SER A 100 -5.07 23.95 28.15
CA SER A 100 -3.86 23.93 28.98
C SER A 100 -2.61 23.68 28.13
N LEU A 101 -1.44 24.18 28.56
CA LEU A 101 -0.18 23.93 27.84
C LEU A 101 0.14 22.43 27.71
N LYS A 102 -0.34 21.61 28.64
CA LYS A 102 -0.23 20.15 28.56
C LYS A 102 -1.00 19.62 27.35
N GLU A 103 -2.28 19.99 27.23
CA GLU A 103 -3.14 19.57 26.11
C GLU A 103 -2.63 20.13 24.78
N ILE A 104 -2.19 21.38 24.75
CA ILE A 104 -1.58 21.97 23.55
C ILE A 104 -0.32 21.17 23.15
N GLY A 105 0.52 20.79 24.11
CA GLY A 105 1.70 19.97 23.84
C GLY A 105 1.36 18.57 23.31
N GLU A 106 0.36 17.91 23.90
CA GLU A 106 -0.15 16.60 23.45
C GLU A 106 -0.71 16.71 22.01
N VAL A 107 -1.53 17.71 21.71
CA VAL A 107 -2.08 17.93 20.36
C VAL A 107 -0.97 18.30 19.36
N ALA A 108 0.07 19.03 19.76
CA ALA A 108 1.21 19.32 18.90
C ALA A 108 1.99 18.05 18.55
N GLN A 109 2.16 17.13 19.50
CA GLN A 109 2.75 15.81 19.26
C GLN A 109 1.87 14.96 18.34
N ASP A 110 0.56 14.89 18.58
CA ASP A 110 -0.39 14.17 17.72
C ASP A 110 -0.37 14.72 16.28
N ASN A 111 -0.24 16.03 16.13
CA ASN A 111 -0.12 16.69 14.82
C ASN A 111 1.20 16.32 14.13
N LEU A 112 2.30 16.22 14.87
CA LEU A 112 3.57 15.77 14.30
C LEU A 112 3.46 14.33 13.84
N ASP A 113 2.87 13.46 14.65
CA ASP A 113 2.65 12.06 14.31
C ASP A 113 1.76 11.96 13.06
N LEU A 114 0.72 12.80 12.94
CA LEU A 114 -0.11 12.88 11.74
C LEU A 114 0.67 13.33 10.50
N ALA A 115 1.59 14.29 10.64
CA ALA A 115 2.46 14.73 9.55
C ALA A 115 3.35 13.58 9.05
N LEU A 116 3.96 12.84 9.99
CA LEU A 116 4.82 11.70 9.69
C LEU A 116 4.05 10.52 9.08
N ILE A 117 2.82 10.24 9.57
CA ILE A 117 1.93 9.20 9.00
C ILE A 117 1.56 9.52 7.54
N ARG A 118 1.46 10.80 7.21
CA ARG A 118 1.14 11.28 5.86
C ARG A 118 2.37 11.40 4.94
N GLY A 119 3.51 10.87 5.38
CA GLY A 119 4.72 10.76 4.58
C GLY A 119 5.80 11.80 4.84
N GLY A 120 5.66 12.57 5.92
CA GLY A 120 6.62 13.60 6.27
C GLY A 120 6.57 14.81 5.33
N ASP A 121 7.61 15.63 5.33
CA ASP A 121 7.76 16.84 4.49
C ASP A 121 6.53 17.77 4.55
N GLN A 122 5.91 17.87 5.71
CA GLN A 122 4.67 18.64 5.89
C GLN A 122 4.50 19.19 7.30
N VAL A 123 3.70 20.25 7.39
CA VAL A 123 3.29 20.86 8.66
C VAL A 123 1.81 20.59 8.89
N VAL A 124 1.49 20.09 10.08
CA VAL A 124 0.12 19.94 10.56
C VAL A 124 -0.11 20.96 11.67
N VAL A 125 -1.12 21.80 11.49
CA VAL A 125 -1.51 22.82 12.45
C VAL A 125 -2.95 22.63 12.85
N LYS A 126 -3.23 22.58 14.17
CA LYS A 126 -4.59 22.47 14.68
C LYS A 126 -4.79 23.34 15.93
N ASP A 127 -5.95 23.97 16.06
CA ASP A 127 -6.38 24.47 17.36
C ASP A 127 -6.60 23.28 18.32
N ALA A 128 -6.20 23.42 19.58
CA ALA A 128 -6.35 22.41 20.62
C ALA A 128 -7.83 22.11 20.98
N ASP A 129 -8.79 22.88 20.45
CA ASP A 129 -10.21 22.53 20.47
C ASP A 129 -10.44 21.17 19.77
N PRO A 130 -11.07 20.18 20.44
CA PRO A 130 -11.45 18.90 19.85
C PRO A 130 -12.24 18.99 18.54
N MET A 131 -13.06 20.05 18.36
CA MET A 131 -13.91 20.26 17.18
C MET A 131 -13.14 20.84 15.97
N SER A 132 -11.92 21.32 16.19
CA SER A 132 -11.12 21.94 15.14
C SER A 132 -10.50 20.90 14.20
N ARG A 133 -10.52 21.21 12.91
CA ARG A 133 -9.92 20.36 11.86
C ARG A 133 -8.44 20.73 11.66
N PRO A 134 -7.56 19.75 11.43
CA PRO A 134 -6.16 20.01 11.13
C PRO A 134 -6.03 20.70 9.76
N GLN A 135 -5.11 21.65 9.68
CA GLN A 135 -4.68 22.31 8.45
C GLN A 135 -3.31 21.75 8.05
N PHE A 136 -3.12 21.51 6.75
CA PHE A 136 -1.92 20.90 6.20
C PHE A 136 -1.19 21.88 5.29
N PHE A 137 0.13 21.94 5.41
CA PHE A 137 1.01 22.74 4.56
C PHE A 137 2.19 21.89 4.10
N GLY A 138 2.60 22.02 2.84
CA GLY A 138 3.61 21.14 2.22
C GLY A 138 3.00 19.90 1.55
N GLY A 139 3.85 18.93 1.19
CA GLY A 139 3.43 17.69 0.52
C GLY A 139 3.37 17.72 -1.02
N ASP A 140 3.84 18.78 -1.68
CA ASP A 140 3.83 18.95 -3.15
C ASP A 140 4.88 18.11 -3.91
N SER A 141 5.42 17.07 -3.30
CA SER A 141 6.35 16.17 -3.97
C SER A 141 6.18 14.74 -3.47
N ASP A 142 6.53 13.78 -4.32
CA ASP A 142 6.81 12.38 -3.93
C ASP A 142 7.97 12.34 -2.93
N ALA A 143 7.73 12.81 -1.70
CA ALA A 143 8.51 12.43 -0.54
C ALA A 143 8.35 10.92 -0.47
N THR A 144 9.40 10.23 -0.92
CA THR A 144 9.52 8.79 -0.86
C THR A 144 9.59 8.46 0.62
N ILE A 145 8.42 8.20 1.20
CA ILE A 145 8.27 7.61 2.54
C ILE A 145 9.14 6.37 2.52
N LYS A 146 10.33 6.44 3.12
CA LYS A 146 11.19 5.27 3.22
C LYS A 146 10.84 4.57 4.53
N ARG A 147 10.32 3.37 4.37
CA ARG A 147 10.11 2.39 5.44
C ARG A 147 11.41 2.16 6.21
N THR A 148 11.40 2.37 7.53
CA THR A 148 12.57 2.18 8.42
C THR A 148 12.35 1.04 9.42
N ARG A 149 13.45 0.36 9.81
CA ARG A 149 13.41 -0.75 10.80
C ARG A 149 12.86 -0.31 12.17
N VAL A 150 13.14 0.93 12.58
CA VAL A 150 12.66 1.50 13.84
C VAL A 150 11.14 1.60 13.82
N ARG A 151 10.57 2.11 12.73
CA ARG A 151 9.13 2.22 12.54
C ARG A 151 8.46 0.85 12.55
N SER A 152 9.00 -0.12 11.84
CA SER A 152 8.44 -1.48 11.81
C SER A 152 8.45 -2.16 13.18
N LYS A 153 9.51 -1.95 13.98
CA LYS A 153 9.58 -2.42 15.36
C LYS A 153 8.55 -1.75 16.27
N ALA A 154 8.40 -0.42 16.14
CA ALA A 154 7.39 0.33 16.88
C ALA A 154 5.97 -0.15 16.53
N MET A 155 5.69 -0.36 15.24
CA MET A 155 4.42 -0.89 14.76
C MET A 155 4.17 -2.32 15.24
N SER A 156 5.19 -3.19 15.25
CA SER A 156 5.05 -4.55 15.79
C SER A 156 4.69 -4.52 17.28
N THR A 157 5.30 -3.61 18.04
CA THR A 157 5.00 -3.41 19.47
C THR A 157 3.58 -2.85 19.68
N ALA A 158 3.17 -1.88 18.86
CA ALA A 158 1.83 -1.30 18.93
C ALA A 158 0.75 -2.34 18.56
N LEU A 159 0.96 -3.11 17.49
CA LEU A 159 0.07 -4.20 17.09
C LEU A 159 -0.08 -5.22 18.22
N LYS A 160 1.03 -5.67 18.81
CA LYS A 160 1.00 -6.59 19.97
C LYS A 160 0.14 -6.06 21.10
N ARG A 161 0.26 -4.78 21.45
CA ARG A 161 -0.56 -4.16 22.51
C ARG A 161 -2.05 -4.20 22.16
N VAL A 162 -2.41 -3.79 20.94
CA VAL A 162 -3.81 -3.79 20.48
C VAL A 162 -4.39 -5.21 20.48
N LEU A 163 -3.63 -6.21 20.02
CA LEU A 163 -4.07 -7.61 20.04
C LEU A 163 -4.22 -8.15 21.48
N LEU A 164 -3.35 -7.74 22.42
CA LEU A 164 -3.44 -8.17 23.83
C LEU A 164 -4.68 -7.61 24.55
N GLU A 165 -5.09 -6.39 24.20
CA GLU A 165 -6.27 -5.71 24.76
C GLU A 165 -7.62 -6.28 24.28
N ASN A 166 -7.62 -7.11 23.24
CA ASN A 166 -8.82 -7.70 22.65
C ASN A 166 -8.81 -9.23 22.78
N ASP A 167 -9.96 -9.85 22.99
CA ASP A 167 -10.03 -11.29 23.31
C ASP A 167 -10.19 -12.15 22.06
N LYS A 168 -10.87 -11.62 21.03
CA LYS A 168 -11.16 -12.28 19.76
C LYS A 168 -10.64 -11.44 18.61
N ILE A 169 -9.76 -12.01 17.80
CA ILE A 169 -9.18 -11.31 16.65
C ILE A 169 -9.78 -11.91 15.37
N PHE A 170 -10.21 -11.05 14.46
CA PHE A 170 -10.74 -11.43 13.17
C PHE A 170 -9.89 -10.74 12.11
N VAL A 171 -9.48 -11.48 11.09
CA VAL A 171 -8.70 -10.94 9.99
C VAL A 171 -9.51 -11.09 8.72
N MET A 172 -9.62 -10.01 7.95
CA MET A 172 -10.35 -9.98 6.70
C MET A 172 -9.45 -9.33 5.65
N GLY A 173 -9.42 -9.91 4.45
CA GLY A 173 -8.82 -9.31 3.25
C GLY A 173 -9.84 -8.55 2.42
N HIS A 174 -9.44 -8.13 1.22
CA HIS A 174 -10.36 -7.52 0.25
C HIS A 174 -11.27 -8.56 -0.45
N ARG A 175 -12.31 -8.10 -1.14
CA ARG A 175 -13.16 -8.90 -2.04
C ARG A 175 -12.33 -9.57 -3.12
N PHE A 176 -12.65 -10.82 -3.45
CA PHE A 176 -11.83 -11.70 -4.27
C PHE A 176 -10.37 -11.72 -3.82
N PRO A 177 -10.08 -12.12 -2.56
CA PRO A 177 -8.75 -12.05 -2.00
C PRO A 177 -7.77 -12.92 -2.81
N ASP A 178 -6.54 -12.46 -2.92
CA ASP A 178 -5.46 -13.21 -3.55
C ASP A 178 -4.52 -13.84 -2.51
N MET A 179 -3.36 -14.32 -2.96
CA MET A 179 -2.38 -14.93 -2.07
C MET A 179 -1.69 -13.92 -1.15
N ASP A 180 -1.69 -12.62 -1.46
CA ASP A 180 -1.11 -11.62 -0.56
C ASP A 180 -2.03 -11.35 0.63
N ALA A 181 -3.32 -11.09 0.36
CA ALA A 181 -4.35 -11.01 1.39
C ALA A 181 -4.39 -12.29 2.26
N LEU A 182 -4.33 -13.49 1.65
CA LEU A 182 -4.32 -14.76 2.38
C LEU A 182 -3.04 -14.95 3.21
N GLY A 183 -1.88 -14.67 2.62
CA GLY A 183 -0.58 -14.78 3.29
C GLY A 183 -0.47 -13.85 4.49
N ALA A 184 -0.81 -12.57 4.30
CA ALA A 184 -0.88 -11.57 5.35
C ALA A 184 -1.87 -11.96 6.46
N SER A 185 -3.04 -12.50 6.08
CA SER A 185 -4.07 -12.94 7.04
C SER A 185 -3.55 -14.02 7.98
N PHE A 186 -2.94 -15.08 7.43
CA PHE A 186 -2.38 -16.15 8.24
C PHE A 186 -1.09 -15.73 8.97
N GLY A 187 -0.36 -14.74 8.45
CA GLY A 187 0.73 -14.09 9.18
C GLY A 187 0.24 -13.41 10.47
N ILE A 188 -0.87 -12.65 10.39
CA ILE A 188 -1.49 -12.03 11.58
C ILE A 188 -2.08 -13.09 12.51
N ALA A 189 -2.72 -14.14 11.97
CA ALA A 189 -3.22 -15.24 12.77
C ALA A 189 -2.08 -15.95 13.54
N TYR A 190 -0.92 -16.10 12.90
CA TYR A 190 0.28 -16.63 13.55
C TYR A 190 0.84 -15.66 14.60
N PHE A 191 0.85 -14.35 14.33
CA PHE A 191 1.23 -13.33 15.30
C PHE A 191 0.35 -13.44 16.57
N ALA A 192 -0.97 -13.51 16.40
CA ALA A 192 -1.92 -13.67 17.50
C ALA A 192 -1.67 -14.96 18.29
N LYS A 193 -1.33 -16.06 17.60
CA LYS A 193 -0.97 -17.35 18.24
C LYS A 193 0.26 -17.22 19.15
N LEU A 194 1.30 -16.47 18.74
CA LEU A 194 2.51 -16.26 19.54
C LEU A 194 2.23 -15.54 20.87
N ILE A 195 1.14 -14.78 20.94
CA ILE A 195 0.70 -14.07 22.15
C ILE A 195 -0.53 -14.71 22.80
N HIS A 196 -0.83 -15.97 22.45
CA HIS A 196 -1.91 -16.78 23.01
C HIS A 196 -3.32 -16.19 22.82
N LYS A 197 -3.56 -15.47 21.72
CA LYS A 197 -4.88 -14.96 21.35
C LYS A 197 -5.55 -15.84 20.30
N LYS A 198 -6.89 -15.90 20.36
CA LYS A 198 -7.70 -16.57 19.34
C LYS A 198 -7.85 -15.65 18.14
N CYS A 199 -7.60 -16.21 16.96
CA CYS A 199 -7.67 -15.48 15.71
C CYS A 199 -8.36 -16.32 14.64
N TRP A 200 -9.29 -15.69 13.92
CA TRP A 200 -9.97 -16.27 12.78
C TRP A 200 -9.70 -15.46 11.51
N VAL A 201 -9.70 -16.12 10.36
CA VAL A 201 -9.53 -15.53 9.04
C VAL A 201 -10.85 -15.68 8.29
N ILE A 202 -11.43 -14.56 7.88
CA ILE A 202 -12.74 -14.51 7.24
C ILE A 202 -12.56 -14.71 5.74
N ILE A 203 -13.12 -15.79 5.19
CA ILE A 203 -13.18 -16.08 3.76
C ILE A 203 -14.57 -16.61 3.44
N ASN A 204 -15.19 -16.02 2.43
CA ASN A 204 -16.48 -16.45 1.92
C ASN A 204 -16.30 -17.31 0.67
N PRO A 205 -16.95 -18.48 0.54
CA PRO A 205 -16.82 -19.36 -0.62
C PRO A 205 -17.10 -18.69 -1.97
N GLU A 206 -18.03 -17.74 -2.01
CA GLU A 206 -18.40 -16.99 -3.22
C GLU A 206 -17.36 -15.95 -3.67
N GLU A 207 -16.41 -15.61 -2.80
CA GLU A 207 -15.31 -14.68 -3.10
C GLU A 207 -14.01 -15.44 -3.45
N VAL A 208 -14.02 -16.77 -3.51
CA VAL A 208 -12.81 -17.57 -3.78
C VAL A 208 -12.50 -17.64 -5.28
N THR A 209 -11.31 -17.17 -5.66
CA THR A 209 -10.76 -17.31 -7.02
C THR A 209 -10.14 -18.69 -7.25
N PRO A 210 -9.99 -19.16 -8.51
CA PRO A 210 -9.34 -20.44 -8.81
C PRO A 210 -7.92 -20.55 -8.23
N GLU A 211 -7.15 -19.47 -8.26
CA GLU A 211 -5.82 -19.39 -7.68
C GLU A 211 -5.86 -19.54 -6.14
N LEU A 212 -6.76 -18.81 -5.47
CA LEU A 212 -6.93 -18.90 -4.02
C LEU A 212 -7.43 -20.27 -3.56
N GLN A 213 -8.29 -20.93 -4.35
CA GLN A 213 -8.83 -22.27 -4.07
C GLN A 213 -7.72 -23.31 -3.88
N ARG A 214 -6.58 -23.19 -4.57
CA ARG A 214 -5.42 -24.06 -4.31
C ARG A 214 -4.79 -23.80 -2.96
N GLY A 215 -4.63 -22.53 -2.58
CA GLY A 215 -4.16 -22.15 -1.25
C GLY A 215 -5.05 -22.73 -0.14
N LEU A 216 -6.37 -22.60 -0.28
CA LEU A 216 -7.34 -23.14 0.68
C LEU A 216 -7.28 -24.67 0.78
N ARG A 217 -7.16 -25.38 -0.35
CA ARG A 217 -6.97 -26.85 -0.35
C ARG A 217 -5.68 -27.30 0.34
N GLU A 218 -4.62 -26.52 0.22
CA GLU A 218 -3.38 -26.81 0.96
C GLU A 218 -3.55 -26.52 2.46
N ILE A 219 -4.31 -25.47 2.84
CA ILE A 219 -4.65 -25.17 4.24
C ILE A 219 -5.45 -26.30 4.90
N GLU A 220 -6.34 -26.99 4.18
CA GLU A 220 -7.10 -28.15 4.69
C GLU A 220 -6.20 -29.28 5.22
N GLN A 221 -4.96 -29.38 4.73
CA GLN A 221 -3.98 -30.36 5.20
C GLN A 221 -3.38 -29.99 6.58
N TYR A 222 -3.65 -28.78 7.08
CA TYR A 222 -3.20 -28.25 8.37
C TYR A 222 -4.41 -27.92 9.26
N PRO A 223 -4.87 -28.87 10.11
CA PRO A 223 -6.08 -28.70 10.93
C PRO A 223 -6.06 -27.44 11.82
N GLU A 224 -4.88 -27.04 12.30
CA GLU A 224 -4.70 -25.84 13.11
C GLU A 224 -4.90 -24.53 12.34
N LEU A 225 -4.72 -24.53 11.02
CA LEU A 225 -4.97 -23.38 10.15
C LEU A 225 -6.39 -23.43 9.60
N SER A 226 -6.84 -24.60 9.16
CA SER A 226 -8.19 -24.82 8.65
C SER A 226 -9.27 -24.45 9.69
N SER A 227 -9.05 -24.77 10.96
CA SER A 227 -9.97 -24.37 12.06
C SER A 227 -10.03 -22.86 12.35
N GLN A 228 -9.15 -22.05 11.74
CA GLN A 228 -9.20 -20.59 11.84
C GLN A 228 -10.03 -19.97 10.72
N LEU A 229 -10.31 -20.70 9.63
CA LEU A 229 -11.14 -20.20 8.53
C LEU A 229 -12.60 -20.20 8.96
N ILE A 230 -13.26 -19.06 8.77
CA ILE A 230 -14.69 -18.89 9.01
C ILE A 230 -15.32 -18.03 7.92
N THR A 231 -16.63 -18.19 7.74
CA THR A 231 -17.47 -17.34 6.92
C THR A 231 -17.80 -16.02 7.62
N SER A 232 -18.33 -15.07 6.85
CA SER A 232 -18.84 -13.80 7.38
C SER A 232 -19.98 -14.01 8.39
N GLU A 233 -20.85 -14.98 8.14
CA GLU A 233 -21.97 -15.35 9.02
C GLU A 233 -21.47 -15.87 10.36
N GLU A 234 -20.53 -16.82 10.35
CA GLU A 234 -19.90 -17.36 11.56
C GLU A 234 -19.13 -16.26 12.33
N ALA A 235 -18.49 -15.34 11.62
CA ALA A 235 -17.79 -14.21 12.26
C ALA A 235 -18.76 -13.31 13.04
N LEU A 236 -19.93 -13.03 12.48
CA LEU A 236 -20.99 -12.24 13.14
C LEU A 236 -21.58 -12.98 14.35
N GLU A 237 -21.69 -14.31 14.31
CA GLU A 237 -22.15 -15.11 15.45
C GLU A 237 -21.11 -15.14 16.61
N LEU A 238 -19.82 -15.13 16.27
CA LEU A 238 -18.73 -15.14 17.24
C LEU A 238 -18.43 -13.76 17.83
N LEU A 239 -18.97 -12.69 17.24
CA LEU A 239 -18.65 -11.30 17.59
C LEU A 239 -19.09 -10.94 19.01
N ASP A 240 -18.26 -10.18 19.72
CA ASP A 240 -18.60 -9.50 20.97
C ASP A 240 -17.90 -8.14 21.09
N ASN A 241 -18.11 -7.45 22.21
CA ASN A 241 -17.56 -6.12 22.48
C ASN A 241 -16.02 -6.08 22.63
N LYS A 242 -15.36 -7.24 22.70
CA LYS A 242 -13.90 -7.39 22.75
C LYS A 242 -13.34 -7.98 21.47
N SER A 243 -14.13 -8.01 20.40
CA SER A 243 -13.68 -8.37 19.07
C SER A 243 -12.89 -7.23 18.41
N LEU A 244 -11.82 -7.59 17.71
CA LEU A 244 -11.02 -6.70 16.87
C LEU A 244 -11.04 -7.20 15.43
N LEU A 245 -11.26 -6.30 14.48
CA LEU A 245 -11.05 -6.58 13.05
C LEU A 245 -9.68 -6.05 12.62
N VAL A 246 -8.88 -6.90 11.98
CA VAL A 246 -7.65 -6.54 11.29
C VAL A 246 -7.92 -6.63 9.79
N MET A 247 -7.93 -5.49 9.12
CA MET A 247 -8.02 -5.38 7.67
C MET A 247 -6.61 -5.52 7.11
N VAL A 248 -6.38 -6.53 6.26
CA VAL A 248 -5.08 -6.76 5.61
C VAL A 248 -5.21 -6.61 4.11
N ASP A 249 -4.27 -5.90 3.50
CA ASP A 249 -4.20 -5.68 2.05
C ASP A 249 -5.33 -4.83 1.44
N TYR A 250 -6.01 -4.05 2.29
CA TYR A 250 -6.92 -3.00 1.85
C TYR A 250 -7.22 -2.02 2.99
N HIS A 251 -7.65 -0.83 2.60
CA HIS A 251 -8.08 0.23 3.51
C HIS A 251 -9.43 0.85 3.15
N ARG A 252 -10.13 0.37 2.13
CA ARG A 252 -11.44 0.91 1.73
C ARG A 252 -12.54 -0.02 2.21
N PRO A 253 -13.43 0.40 3.13
CA PRO A 253 -14.51 -0.44 3.64
C PRO A 253 -15.34 -1.14 2.56
N SER A 254 -15.64 -0.46 1.44
CA SER A 254 -16.37 -0.99 0.28
C SER A 254 -15.71 -2.20 -0.39
N MET A 255 -14.40 -2.39 -0.17
CA MET A 255 -13.64 -3.53 -0.65
C MET A 255 -13.61 -4.70 0.34
N SER A 256 -14.31 -4.62 1.47
CA SER A 256 -14.41 -5.73 2.43
C SER A 256 -15.11 -6.94 1.80
N ILE A 257 -14.62 -8.16 2.09
CA ILE A 257 -15.33 -9.43 1.78
C ILE A 257 -16.80 -9.35 2.19
N SER A 258 -17.07 -8.78 3.37
CA SER A 258 -18.42 -8.48 3.82
C SER A 258 -18.49 -7.10 4.48
N GLN A 259 -19.25 -6.20 3.84
CA GLN A 259 -19.54 -4.87 4.41
C GLN A 259 -20.26 -5.00 5.76
N LYS A 260 -21.14 -6.00 5.92
CA LYS A 260 -21.86 -6.25 7.19
C LYS A 260 -20.91 -6.61 8.31
N VAL A 261 -19.88 -7.42 8.02
CA VAL A 261 -18.83 -7.73 8.99
C VAL A 261 -18.11 -6.44 9.35
N TYR A 262 -17.61 -5.68 8.37
CA TYR A 262 -16.93 -4.40 8.65
C TYR A 262 -17.77 -3.48 9.55
N ASP A 263 -19.05 -3.27 9.22
CA ASP A 263 -19.96 -2.37 9.96
C ASP A 263 -20.23 -2.82 11.40
N ALA A 264 -20.06 -4.13 11.70
CA ALA A 264 -20.31 -4.69 13.02
C ALA A 264 -19.12 -4.51 14.00
N PHE A 265 -17.93 -4.13 13.52
CA PHE A 265 -16.75 -3.95 14.36
C PHE A 265 -16.47 -2.49 14.68
N GLU A 266 -16.42 -2.17 15.97
CA GLU A 266 -16.01 -0.83 16.44
C GLU A 266 -14.49 -0.63 16.43
N LYS A 267 -13.74 -1.73 16.60
CA LYS A 267 -12.29 -1.73 16.75
C LYS A 267 -11.64 -2.29 15.50
N ILE A 268 -10.85 -1.46 14.84
CA ILE A 268 -10.27 -1.76 13.52
C ILE A 268 -8.77 -1.50 13.54
N VAL A 269 -7.99 -2.42 12.98
CA VAL A 269 -6.59 -2.22 12.59
C VAL A 269 -6.49 -2.32 11.07
N VAL A 270 -5.67 -1.48 10.45
CA VAL A 270 -5.43 -1.51 9.00
C VAL A 270 -3.95 -1.78 8.76
N ILE A 271 -3.64 -2.80 7.94
CA ILE A 271 -2.30 -3.11 7.45
C ILE A 271 -2.37 -3.24 5.93
N ASP A 272 -1.79 -2.29 5.20
CA ASP A 272 -1.95 -2.22 3.74
C ASP A 272 -0.72 -1.56 3.10
N HIS A 273 -0.46 -1.85 1.83
CA HIS A 273 0.62 -1.28 1.03
C HIS A 273 0.11 -0.43 -0.14
N HIS A 274 -1.20 -0.24 -0.26
CA HIS A 274 -1.79 0.65 -1.24
C HIS A 274 -1.71 2.12 -0.82
N ARG A 275 -1.67 3.01 -1.82
CA ARG A 275 -1.85 4.44 -1.58
C ARG A 275 -3.26 4.70 -1.05
N ARG A 276 -3.36 5.46 0.05
CA ARG A 276 -4.63 5.80 0.69
C ARG A 276 -5.53 6.61 -0.25
N GLY A 277 -6.76 6.14 -0.46
CA GLY A 277 -7.82 6.86 -1.15
C GLY A 277 -8.68 7.74 -0.22
N GLU A 278 -9.74 8.33 -0.77
CA GLU A 278 -10.70 9.13 0.02
C GLU A 278 -11.49 8.26 1.01
N GLU A 279 -11.87 7.06 0.57
CA GLU A 279 -12.60 6.09 1.39
C GLU A 279 -11.67 5.39 2.38
N TYR A 280 -12.00 5.43 3.67
CA TYR A 280 -11.13 4.95 4.74
C TYR A 280 -11.90 4.71 6.06
N PRO A 281 -11.50 3.75 6.91
CA PRO A 281 -12.11 3.57 8.23
C PRO A 281 -12.05 4.84 9.08
N ALA A 282 -13.17 5.23 9.69
CA ALA A 282 -13.26 6.51 10.38
C ALA A 282 -12.26 6.67 11.54
N LYS A 283 -12.03 5.60 12.32
CA LYS A 283 -11.17 5.63 13.52
C LYS A 283 -10.49 4.28 13.77
N PRO A 284 -9.47 3.88 12.98
CA PRO A 284 -8.71 2.68 13.28
C PRO A 284 -7.87 2.88 14.55
N LEU A 285 -7.76 1.83 15.38
CA LEU A 285 -6.89 1.79 16.56
C LEU A 285 -5.40 1.78 16.19
N LEU A 286 -5.08 1.21 15.04
CA LEU A 286 -3.73 1.20 14.47
C LEU A 286 -3.83 1.25 12.95
N ASN A 287 -2.97 2.08 12.36
CA ASN A 287 -2.87 2.23 10.92
C ASN A 287 -1.41 2.00 10.50
N TYR A 288 -1.16 0.94 9.73
CA TYR A 288 0.15 0.65 9.14
C TYR A 288 0.01 0.56 7.63
N ILE A 289 0.14 1.73 6.98
CA ILE A 289 0.11 1.84 5.53
C ILE A 289 1.48 2.27 5.01
N GLU A 290 2.08 1.42 4.18
CA GLU A 290 3.41 1.66 3.61
C GLU A 290 3.34 1.49 2.09
N ALA A 291 3.03 2.58 1.37
CA ALA A 291 2.86 2.57 -0.08
C ALA A 291 4.11 2.17 -0.88
N SER A 292 5.28 2.16 -0.22
CA SER A 292 6.56 1.72 -0.79
C SER A 292 6.84 0.23 -0.58
N ALA A 293 6.06 -0.46 0.25
CA ALA A 293 6.22 -1.89 0.45
C ALA A 293 5.67 -2.67 -0.75
N SER A 294 6.26 -3.83 -1.00
CA SER A 294 5.87 -4.64 -2.15
C SER A 294 4.49 -5.23 -1.99
N SER A 295 4.14 -5.65 -0.77
CA SER A 295 2.90 -6.37 -0.46
C SER A 295 2.54 -6.28 1.03
N ALA A 296 1.29 -6.56 1.41
CA ALA A 296 0.89 -6.70 2.80
C ALA A 296 1.58 -7.89 3.49
N SER A 297 1.85 -9.00 2.78
CA SER A 297 2.65 -10.11 3.33
C SER A 297 4.05 -9.66 3.72
N GLU A 298 4.68 -8.76 2.96
CA GLU A 298 5.98 -8.19 3.31
C GLU A 298 5.91 -7.39 4.63
N LEU A 299 4.84 -6.62 4.83
CA LEU A 299 4.62 -5.85 6.05
C LEU A 299 4.39 -6.76 7.25
N VAL A 300 3.51 -7.75 7.12
CA VAL A 300 3.18 -8.68 8.21
C VAL A 300 4.39 -9.55 8.58
N ALA A 301 5.15 -10.04 7.61
CA ALA A 301 6.38 -10.80 7.86
C ALA A 301 7.41 -9.98 8.63
N GLU A 302 7.55 -8.70 8.32
CA GLU A 302 8.42 -7.79 9.07
C GLU A 302 7.93 -7.55 10.51
N LEU A 303 6.62 -7.40 10.72
CA LEU A 303 6.07 -7.28 12.08
C LEU A 303 6.32 -8.55 12.90
N LEU A 304 6.19 -9.72 12.28
CA LEU A 304 6.45 -11.03 12.89
C LEU A 304 7.92 -11.21 13.28
N GLU A 305 8.87 -10.74 12.46
CA GLU A 305 10.32 -10.84 12.72
C GLU A 305 10.66 -10.35 14.15
N TYR A 306 10.04 -9.25 14.59
CA TYR A 306 10.27 -8.66 15.91
C TYR A 306 9.60 -9.40 17.09
N GLN A 307 8.73 -10.38 16.83
CA GLN A 307 8.10 -11.19 17.87
C GLN A 307 8.76 -12.54 18.07
N LEU A 308 9.60 -12.97 17.14
CA LEU A 308 10.31 -14.24 17.23
C LEU A 308 11.52 -14.13 18.17
N ASN A 309 11.87 -15.26 18.75
CA ASN A 309 13.11 -15.45 19.49
C ASN A 309 13.79 -16.75 19.03
N ASN A 310 14.92 -17.11 19.62
CA ASN A 310 15.68 -18.30 19.21
C ASN A 310 14.90 -19.63 19.34
N GLU A 311 13.82 -19.66 20.11
CA GLU A 311 13.02 -20.86 20.38
C GLU A 311 11.73 -20.92 19.54
N THR A 312 11.31 -19.80 18.93
CA THR A 312 10.07 -19.71 18.15
C THR A 312 10.37 -19.45 16.68
N ARG A 313 9.86 -20.33 15.82
CA ARG A 313 9.95 -20.20 14.37
C ARG A 313 8.57 -20.15 13.77
N ILE A 314 8.39 -19.38 12.69
CA ILE A 314 7.14 -19.36 11.94
C ILE A 314 6.86 -20.77 11.39
N SER A 315 5.58 -21.14 11.32
CA SER A 315 5.20 -22.37 10.62
C SER A 315 5.70 -22.31 9.19
N LYS A 316 6.37 -23.37 8.72
CA LYS A 316 6.90 -23.44 7.35
C LYS A 316 5.85 -23.07 6.32
N PHE A 317 4.63 -23.57 6.48
CA PHE A 317 3.55 -23.31 5.54
C PHE A 317 3.02 -21.86 5.61
N VAL A 318 2.97 -21.26 6.80
CA VAL A 318 2.63 -19.82 6.93
C VAL A 318 3.71 -18.95 6.28
N ALA A 319 4.99 -19.29 6.47
CA ALA A 319 6.09 -18.61 5.80
C ALA A 319 6.02 -18.77 4.26
N THR A 320 5.65 -19.95 3.78
CA THR A 320 5.38 -20.21 2.34
C THR A 320 4.23 -19.37 1.82
N MET A 321 3.11 -19.24 2.54
CA MET A 321 1.97 -18.42 2.10
C MET A 321 2.32 -16.94 2.02
N MET A 322 3.00 -16.38 3.02
CA MET A 322 3.47 -15.00 2.96
C MET A 322 4.46 -14.77 1.81
N LEU A 323 5.36 -15.73 1.56
CA LEU A 323 6.27 -15.64 0.42
C LEU A 323 5.51 -15.70 -0.91
N ALA A 324 4.47 -16.55 -1.02
CA ALA A 324 3.63 -16.60 -2.20
C ALA A 324 2.89 -15.28 -2.45
N GLY A 325 2.39 -14.63 -1.40
CA GLY A 325 1.81 -13.28 -1.46
C GLY A 325 2.78 -12.25 -2.03
N MET A 326 4.01 -12.21 -1.49
CA MET A 326 5.06 -11.35 -2.02
C MET A 326 5.36 -11.61 -3.51
N TYR A 327 5.35 -12.87 -3.95
CA TYR A 327 5.58 -13.23 -5.36
C TYR A 327 4.47 -12.71 -6.29
N VAL A 328 3.21 -12.69 -5.84
CA VAL A 328 2.07 -12.18 -6.62
C VAL A 328 2.24 -10.70 -6.90
N ASP A 329 2.34 -9.87 -5.86
CA ASP A 329 2.38 -8.41 -6.01
C ASP A 329 3.65 -7.90 -6.68
N THR A 330 4.76 -8.60 -6.46
CA THR A 330 6.03 -8.23 -7.06
C THR A 330 6.21 -8.77 -8.47
N LYS A 331 5.27 -9.58 -8.98
CA LYS A 331 5.44 -10.32 -10.25
C LYS A 331 6.77 -11.06 -10.28
N ASN A 332 7.02 -11.93 -9.30
CA ASN A 332 8.31 -12.63 -9.10
C ASN A 332 9.50 -11.68 -8.92
N PHE A 333 9.35 -10.69 -8.05
CA PHE A 333 10.34 -9.66 -7.73
C PHE A 333 10.72 -8.68 -8.86
N THR A 334 9.99 -8.68 -9.98
CA THR A 334 10.26 -7.77 -11.12
C THR A 334 9.59 -6.40 -10.99
N PHE A 335 8.63 -6.25 -10.09
CA PHE A 335 7.85 -5.04 -9.89
C PHE A 335 7.80 -4.67 -8.40
N ARG A 336 7.90 -3.36 -8.08
CA ARG A 336 7.82 -2.80 -6.71
C ARG A 336 8.71 -3.51 -5.66
N SER A 337 9.79 -4.15 -6.10
CA SER A 337 10.76 -4.80 -5.20
C SER A 337 11.84 -3.82 -4.77
N SER A 338 12.06 -3.74 -3.46
CA SER A 338 13.17 -3.00 -2.87
C SER A 338 14.19 -3.95 -2.24
N ALA A 339 15.33 -3.43 -1.79
CA ALA A 339 16.26 -4.21 -0.97
C ALA A 339 15.56 -4.80 0.28
N ARG A 340 14.60 -4.06 0.85
CA ARG A 340 13.80 -4.52 2.00
C ARG A 340 12.93 -5.73 1.64
N THR A 341 12.40 -5.76 0.43
CA THR A 341 11.62 -6.89 -0.07
C THR A 341 12.44 -8.17 -0.08
N PHE A 342 13.71 -8.08 -0.49
CA PHE A 342 14.62 -9.22 -0.45
C PHE A 342 15.09 -9.58 0.97
N ASP A 343 15.29 -8.60 1.87
CA ASP A 343 15.55 -8.87 3.30
C ASP A 343 14.43 -9.75 3.90
N ILE A 344 13.18 -9.37 3.66
CA ILE A 344 12.01 -10.08 4.19
C ILE A 344 11.82 -11.44 3.52
N ALA A 345 12.03 -11.54 2.20
CA ALA A 345 12.02 -12.84 1.52
C ALA A 345 13.11 -13.78 2.07
N SER A 346 14.31 -13.26 2.33
CA SER A 346 15.40 -14.00 2.97
C SER A 346 15.01 -14.48 4.37
N PHE A 347 14.38 -13.61 5.16
CA PHE A 347 13.83 -13.97 6.46
C PHE A 347 12.81 -15.11 6.35
N LEU A 348 11.81 -15.02 5.45
CA LEU A 348 10.81 -16.09 5.26
C LEU A 348 11.47 -17.41 4.81
N LYS A 349 12.47 -17.36 3.95
CA LYS A 349 13.26 -18.55 3.56
C LYS A 349 14.03 -19.14 4.74
N SER A 350 14.59 -18.31 5.63
CA SER A 350 15.25 -18.77 6.86
C SER A 350 14.28 -19.47 7.83
N GLN A 351 12.99 -19.12 7.77
CA GLN A 351 11.91 -19.80 8.51
C GLN A 351 11.42 -21.09 7.83
N GLY A 352 11.94 -21.42 6.63
CA GLY A 352 11.65 -22.66 5.93
C GLY A 352 10.54 -22.55 4.89
N ALA A 353 10.26 -21.36 4.35
CA ALA A 353 9.38 -21.19 3.20
C ALA A 353 9.86 -22.05 2.00
N ASP A 354 8.93 -22.78 1.41
CA ASP A 354 9.17 -23.73 0.32
C ASP A 354 8.83 -23.11 -1.04
N GLU A 355 9.86 -22.80 -1.84
CA GLU A 355 9.69 -22.22 -3.18
C GLU A 355 8.99 -23.15 -4.15
N SER A 356 9.20 -24.46 -4.04
CA SER A 356 8.49 -25.43 -4.90
C SER A 356 6.99 -25.39 -4.62
N LYS A 357 6.62 -25.19 -3.35
CA LYS A 357 5.22 -25.01 -2.94
C LYS A 357 4.68 -23.65 -3.37
N VAL A 358 5.46 -22.57 -3.28
CA VAL A 358 5.08 -21.25 -3.84
C VAL A 358 4.76 -21.39 -5.33
N GLN A 359 5.65 -22.02 -6.10
CA GLN A 359 5.44 -22.25 -7.54
C GLN A 359 4.17 -23.06 -7.81
N TYR A 360 3.90 -24.09 -7.01
CA TYR A 360 2.66 -24.87 -7.11
C TYR A 360 1.41 -24.01 -6.85
N LEU A 361 1.40 -23.22 -5.77
CA LEU A 361 0.28 -22.34 -5.41
C LEU A 361 -0.04 -21.33 -6.51
N LEU A 362 1.00 -20.78 -7.14
CA LEU A 362 0.91 -19.75 -8.18
C LEU A 362 0.84 -20.27 -9.62
N SER A 363 0.86 -21.60 -9.81
CA SER A 363 0.83 -22.21 -11.14
C SER A 363 -0.42 -21.81 -11.94
N SER A 364 -0.38 -21.80 -13.27
CA SER A 364 -1.62 -21.71 -14.06
C SER A 364 -2.12 -23.11 -14.39
N ASP A 365 -3.44 -23.29 -14.49
CA ASP A 365 -4.00 -24.50 -15.08
C ASP A 365 -3.63 -24.56 -16.58
N LEU A 366 -3.45 -25.79 -17.08
CA LEU A 366 -3.01 -26.01 -18.45
C LEU A 366 -4.01 -25.45 -19.47
N ASP A 367 -5.31 -25.60 -19.21
CA ASP A 367 -6.36 -25.17 -20.13
C ASP A 367 -6.38 -23.64 -20.27
N SER A 368 -6.29 -22.89 -19.17
CA SER A 368 -6.17 -21.42 -19.20
C SER A 368 -4.88 -20.97 -19.86
N TYR A 369 -3.77 -21.70 -19.66
CA TYR A 369 -2.52 -21.40 -20.36
C TYR A 369 -2.63 -21.61 -21.87
N LEU A 370 -3.24 -22.71 -22.30
CA LEU A 370 -3.46 -23.00 -23.72
C LEU A 370 -4.43 -22.00 -24.35
N GLU A 371 -5.48 -21.59 -23.64
CA GLU A 371 -6.42 -20.56 -24.09
C GLU A 371 -5.74 -19.19 -24.23
N MET A 372 -4.93 -18.80 -23.26
CA MET A 372 -4.13 -17.57 -23.32
C MET A 372 -3.14 -17.63 -24.50
N SER A 373 -2.45 -18.76 -24.68
CA SER A 373 -1.50 -18.94 -25.79
C SER A 373 -2.19 -18.91 -27.16
N GLU A 374 -3.39 -19.49 -27.27
CA GLU A 374 -4.21 -19.42 -28.47
C GLU A 374 -4.56 -17.97 -28.79
N LEU A 375 -4.99 -17.20 -27.79
CA LEU A 375 -5.31 -15.78 -27.96
C LEU A 375 -4.07 -14.97 -28.40
N ILE A 376 -2.94 -15.12 -27.71
CA ILE A 376 -1.67 -14.46 -28.07
C ILE A 376 -1.22 -14.82 -29.49
N SER A 377 -1.47 -16.04 -29.95
CA SER A 377 -1.07 -16.48 -31.30
C SER A 377 -1.78 -15.75 -32.44
N THR A 378 -2.90 -15.08 -32.15
CA THR A 378 -3.65 -14.24 -33.11
C THR A 378 -3.08 -12.83 -33.27
N CYS A 379 -1.99 -12.52 -32.56
CA CYS A 379 -1.42 -11.19 -32.52
C CYS A 379 -1.04 -10.65 -33.90
N GLN A 380 -1.42 -9.41 -34.18
CA GLN A 380 -1.13 -8.67 -35.42
C GLN A 380 -0.61 -7.27 -35.08
N ASN A 381 0.23 -6.72 -35.97
CA ASN A 381 0.74 -5.36 -35.83
C ASN A 381 -0.26 -4.35 -36.38
N ILE A 382 -0.56 -3.31 -35.60
CA ILE A 382 -1.29 -2.11 -36.07
C ILE A 382 -0.27 -1.09 -36.61
N ALA A 383 0.79 -0.84 -35.85
CA ALA A 383 1.86 0.12 -36.13
C ALA A 383 3.17 -0.37 -35.47
N PRO A 384 4.33 0.27 -35.73
CA PRO A 384 5.57 -0.09 -35.05
C PRO A 384 5.40 -0.05 -33.52
N GLY A 385 5.57 -1.20 -32.87
CA GLY A 385 5.41 -1.33 -31.43
C GLY A 385 3.97 -1.37 -30.91
N ILE A 386 2.96 -1.30 -31.78
CA ILE A 386 1.55 -1.37 -31.37
C ILE A 386 0.91 -2.60 -32.00
N VAL A 387 0.41 -3.50 -31.15
CA VAL A 387 -0.16 -4.79 -31.57
C VAL A 387 -1.57 -4.97 -31.05
N TYR A 388 -2.32 -5.89 -31.64
CA TYR A 388 -3.56 -6.39 -31.07
C TYR A 388 -3.68 -7.89 -31.25
N ALA A 389 -4.41 -8.54 -30.35
CA ALA A 389 -4.82 -9.94 -30.43
C ALA A 389 -6.34 -10.03 -30.32
N MET A 390 -6.94 -11.02 -30.98
CA MET A 390 -8.39 -11.16 -31.07
C MET A 390 -8.82 -12.61 -30.81
N GLY A 391 -9.81 -12.77 -29.94
CA GLY A 391 -10.41 -14.08 -29.65
C GLY A 391 -11.22 -14.64 -30.82
N LYS A 392 -11.68 -15.88 -30.69
CA LYS A 392 -12.61 -16.48 -31.66
C LYS A 392 -14.03 -15.99 -31.45
N GLU A 393 -14.76 -15.76 -32.55
CA GLU A 393 -16.14 -15.23 -32.55
C GLU A 393 -17.10 -16.04 -31.67
N ASN A 394 -17.01 -17.37 -31.71
CA ASN A 394 -17.90 -18.28 -31.00
C ASN A 394 -17.33 -18.77 -29.65
N LYS A 395 -16.39 -18.04 -29.05
CA LYS A 395 -15.76 -18.42 -27.78
C LYS A 395 -15.79 -17.25 -26.80
N ILE A 396 -16.36 -17.50 -25.62
CA ILE A 396 -16.31 -16.57 -24.50
C ILE A 396 -14.99 -16.77 -23.75
N TYR A 397 -14.26 -15.70 -23.52
CA TYR A 397 -13.01 -15.71 -22.77
C TYR A 397 -13.21 -15.08 -21.39
N GLY A 398 -12.59 -15.68 -20.38
CA GLY A 398 -12.54 -15.10 -19.04
C GLY A 398 -11.79 -13.77 -19.04
N LYS A 399 -12.24 -12.82 -18.19
CA LYS A 399 -11.55 -11.53 -17.98
C LYS A 399 -10.10 -11.72 -17.53
N VAL A 400 -9.86 -12.71 -16.66
CA VAL A 400 -8.51 -13.05 -16.17
C VAL A 400 -7.62 -13.52 -17.31
N THR A 401 -8.09 -14.44 -18.16
CA THR A 401 -7.33 -14.91 -19.34
C THR A 401 -7.01 -13.76 -20.29
N THR A 402 -7.98 -12.89 -20.55
CA THR A 402 -7.81 -11.72 -21.42
C THR A 402 -6.76 -10.75 -20.87
N ALA A 403 -6.83 -10.45 -19.57
CA ALA A 403 -5.85 -9.57 -18.91
C ALA A 403 -4.45 -10.19 -18.86
N LYS A 404 -4.32 -11.50 -18.61
CA LYS A 404 -3.04 -12.23 -18.64
C LYS A 404 -2.43 -12.25 -20.05
N ALA A 405 -3.25 -12.40 -21.09
CA ALA A 405 -2.79 -12.31 -22.48
C ALA A 405 -2.20 -10.91 -22.78
N ALA A 406 -2.88 -9.85 -22.36
CA ALA A 406 -2.41 -8.48 -22.53
C ALA A 406 -1.10 -8.23 -21.75
N ASP A 407 -1.05 -8.62 -20.47
CA ASP A 407 0.16 -8.53 -19.65
C ASP A 407 1.34 -9.33 -20.25
N THR A 408 1.06 -10.43 -20.95
CA THR A 408 2.09 -11.22 -21.63
C THR A 408 2.60 -10.50 -22.88
N LEU A 409 1.70 -9.97 -23.71
CA LEU A 409 2.06 -9.23 -24.93
C LEU A 409 2.92 -8.00 -24.61
N ILE A 410 2.53 -7.17 -23.63
CA ILE A 410 3.31 -5.97 -23.28
C ILE A 410 4.71 -6.28 -22.73
N SER A 411 4.92 -7.50 -22.23
CA SER A 411 6.24 -7.94 -21.73
C SER A 411 7.20 -8.37 -22.84
N MET A 412 6.71 -8.52 -24.08
CA MET A 412 7.52 -8.95 -25.22
C MET A 412 8.37 -7.81 -25.78
N ILE A 413 9.59 -8.15 -26.21
CA ILE A 413 10.50 -7.18 -26.82
C ILE A 413 9.85 -6.58 -28.07
N GLY A 414 9.85 -5.24 -28.15
CA GLY A 414 9.33 -4.51 -29.29
C GLY A 414 7.82 -4.25 -29.24
N VAL A 415 7.13 -4.57 -28.13
CA VAL A 415 5.74 -4.17 -27.90
C VAL A 415 5.71 -2.98 -26.92
N GLU A 416 5.12 -1.87 -27.35
CA GLU A 416 4.96 -0.62 -26.59
C GLU A 416 3.51 -0.37 -26.19
N ALA A 417 2.56 -0.95 -26.94
CA ALA A 417 1.17 -1.10 -26.55
C ALA A 417 0.56 -2.36 -27.16
N ASP A 418 -0.34 -3.00 -26.41
CA ASP A 418 -1.18 -4.08 -26.92
C ASP A 418 -2.65 -3.87 -26.57
N PHE A 419 -3.50 -4.46 -27.42
CA PHE A 419 -4.95 -4.51 -27.24
C PHE A 419 -5.44 -5.94 -27.44
N VAL A 420 -6.14 -6.49 -26.46
CA VAL A 420 -6.71 -7.84 -26.54
C VAL A 420 -8.23 -7.74 -26.60
N ILE A 421 -8.79 -8.13 -27.74
CA ILE A 421 -10.23 -8.07 -28.04
C ILE A 421 -10.84 -9.47 -27.82
N THR A 422 -11.79 -9.59 -26.90
CA THR A 422 -12.44 -10.87 -26.61
C THR A 422 -13.94 -10.72 -26.35
N ARG A 423 -14.71 -11.74 -26.75
CA ARG A 423 -16.10 -11.89 -26.31
C ARG A 423 -16.09 -12.29 -24.83
N GLN A 424 -16.66 -11.46 -23.95
CA GLN A 424 -16.72 -11.67 -22.50
C GLN A 424 -18.08 -12.22 -22.04
N ASP A 425 -19.11 -12.05 -22.87
CA ASP A 425 -20.47 -12.56 -22.69
C ASP A 425 -21.14 -12.67 -24.08
N GLU A 426 -22.36 -13.20 -24.17
CA GLU A 426 -23.10 -13.39 -25.43
C GLU A 426 -23.15 -12.09 -26.26
N GLU A 427 -23.46 -10.96 -25.63
CA GLU A 427 -23.57 -9.65 -26.29
C GLU A 427 -22.45 -8.67 -25.94
N VAL A 428 -21.44 -9.09 -25.18
CA VAL A 428 -20.41 -8.19 -24.64
C VAL A 428 -19.05 -8.53 -25.22
N ILE A 429 -18.44 -7.56 -25.90
CA ILE A 429 -17.04 -7.62 -26.32
C ILE A 429 -16.23 -6.67 -25.45
N GLY A 430 -15.14 -7.16 -24.88
CA GLY A 430 -14.21 -6.35 -24.11
C GLY A 430 -12.90 -6.13 -24.88
N ILE A 431 -12.28 -4.98 -24.65
CA ILE A 431 -10.90 -4.72 -25.03
C ILE A 431 -10.10 -4.49 -23.74
N SER A 432 -9.02 -5.24 -23.56
CA SER A 432 -8.02 -4.98 -22.53
C SER A 432 -6.79 -4.36 -23.18
N ALA A 433 -6.36 -3.20 -22.69
CA ALA A 433 -5.23 -2.46 -23.25
C ALA A 433 -4.09 -2.32 -22.23
N ARG A 434 -2.85 -2.45 -22.69
CA ARG A 434 -1.64 -2.22 -21.90
C ARG A 434 -0.64 -1.37 -22.67
N SER A 435 0.18 -0.61 -21.94
CA SER A 435 1.33 0.10 -22.50
C SER A 435 2.56 0.01 -21.60
N SER A 436 3.73 0.06 -22.24
CA SER A 436 5.04 0.23 -21.63
C SER A 436 5.22 1.61 -20.97
N GLY A 437 4.30 2.55 -21.19
CA GLY A 437 4.40 3.94 -20.75
C GLY A 437 4.70 4.93 -21.87
N LYS A 438 4.82 4.47 -23.12
CA LYS A 438 5.00 5.36 -24.29
C LYS A 438 3.69 5.72 -24.99
N VAL A 439 2.68 4.85 -24.94
CA VAL A 439 1.39 5.05 -25.61
C VAL A 439 0.31 5.23 -24.56
N ASN A 440 -0.47 6.31 -24.68
CA ASN A 440 -1.58 6.56 -23.77
C ASN A 440 -2.80 5.70 -24.15
N VAL A 441 -2.90 4.50 -23.58
CA VAL A 441 -4.02 3.59 -23.87
C VAL A 441 -5.34 4.03 -23.25
N GLN A 442 -5.30 4.88 -22.21
CA GLN A 442 -6.51 5.44 -21.60
C GLN A 442 -7.33 6.24 -22.63
N LYS A 443 -6.69 7.14 -23.38
CA LYS A 443 -7.39 7.97 -24.37
C LYS A 443 -8.07 7.13 -25.46
N ILE A 444 -7.43 6.04 -25.89
CA ILE A 444 -8.00 5.11 -26.89
C ILE A 444 -9.23 4.42 -26.33
N MET A 445 -9.13 3.91 -25.09
CA MET A 445 -10.26 3.23 -24.46
C MET A 445 -11.41 4.20 -24.16
N GLU A 446 -11.13 5.44 -23.75
CA GLU A 446 -12.13 6.50 -23.54
C GLU A 446 -12.88 6.85 -24.83
N ALA A 447 -12.18 6.93 -25.97
CA ALA A 447 -12.80 7.15 -27.28
C ALA A 447 -13.76 6.01 -27.68
N LEU A 448 -13.48 4.79 -27.21
CA LEU A 448 -14.33 3.61 -27.36
C LEU A 448 -15.34 3.41 -26.21
N GLY A 449 -15.62 4.45 -25.41
CA GLY A 449 -16.61 4.41 -24.33
C GLY A 449 -16.17 3.69 -23.06
N GLY A 450 -14.87 3.45 -22.89
CA GLY A 450 -14.26 2.83 -21.72
C GLY A 450 -13.47 3.83 -20.88
N GLY A 451 -12.35 3.37 -20.31
CA GLY A 451 -11.47 4.21 -19.51
C GLY A 451 -10.36 3.43 -18.80
N GLY A 452 -9.61 4.11 -17.93
CA GLY A 452 -8.54 3.51 -17.15
C GLY A 452 -7.43 4.50 -16.82
N HIS A 453 -6.19 4.03 -16.89
CA HIS A 453 -4.98 4.81 -16.66
C HIS A 453 -4.08 4.76 -17.90
N PHE A 454 -3.10 5.67 -17.96
CA PHE A 454 -2.15 5.80 -19.07
C PHE A 454 -1.61 4.46 -19.59
N THR A 455 -1.24 3.52 -18.70
CA THR A 455 -0.61 2.23 -19.05
C THR A 455 -1.55 1.03 -19.00
N ASN A 456 -2.77 1.19 -18.51
CA ASN A 456 -3.72 0.09 -18.34
C ASN A 456 -5.15 0.62 -18.40
N ALA A 457 -5.87 0.24 -19.44
CA ALA A 457 -7.24 0.68 -19.67
C ALA A 457 -8.06 -0.46 -20.28
N ALA A 458 -9.40 -0.30 -20.28
CA ALA A 458 -10.30 -1.25 -20.90
C ALA A 458 -11.59 -0.58 -21.38
N THR A 459 -12.27 -1.21 -22.33
CA THR A 459 -13.66 -0.87 -22.70
C THR A 459 -14.52 -2.13 -22.82
N LYS A 460 -15.84 -1.94 -22.79
CA LYS A 460 -16.85 -2.95 -23.10
C LYS A 460 -17.84 -2.38 -24.10
N ILE A 461 -18.07 -3.12 -25.17
CA ILE A 461 -18.94 -2.75 -26.27
C ILE A 461 -20.06 -3.79 -26.36
N LEU A 462 -21.30 -3.31 -26.44
CA LEU A 462 -22.51 -4.12 -26.40
C LEU A 462 -23.09 -4.31 -27.81
N GLY A 463 -23.48 -5.53 -28.14
CA GLY A 463 -24.25 -5.85 -29.34
C GLY A 463 -23.49 -5.80 -30.66
N GLU A 464 -22.16 -5.72 -30.63
CA GLU A 464 -21.30 -5.68 -31.82
C GLU A 464 -20.59 -7.03 -32.09
N SER A 465 -20.04 -7.21 -33.30
CA SER A 465 -19.17 -8.36 -33.65
C SER A 465 -17.70 -8.06 -33.36
N LEU A 466 -16.85 -9.09 -33.24
CA LEU A 466 -15.41 -8.88 -32.99
C LEU A 466 -14.77 -8.08 -34.13
N GLU A 467 -15.13 -8.34 -35.37
CA GLU A 467 -14.59 -7.62 -36.54
C GLU A 467 -14.98 -6.14 -36.51
N LYS A 468 -16.20 -5.82 -36.03
CA LYS A 468 -16.62 -4.42 -35.94
C LYS A 468 -15.85 -3.68 -34.84
N VAL A 469 -15.65 -4.34 -33.69
CA VAL A 469 -14.85 -3.79 -32.59
C VAL A 469 -13.38 -3.64 -32.97
N GLU A 470 -12.83 -4.59 -33.73
CA GLU A 470 -11.50 -4.49 -34.32
C GLU A 470 -11.39 -3.26 -35.23
N GLU A 471 -12.35 -3.05 -36.14
CA GLU A 471 -12.36 -1.86 -37.01
C GLU A 471 -12.39 -0.56 -36.21
N MET A 472 -13.23 -0.49 -35.17
CA MET A 472 -13.31 0.66 -34.26
C MET A 472 -11.96 0.93 -33.59
N LEU A 473 -11.32 -0.11 -33.03
CA LEU A 473 -10.00 0.02 -32.41
C LEU A 473 -8.96 0.53 -33.41
N LEU A 474 -8.88 -0.08 -34.59
CA LEU A 474 -7.91 0.30 -35.62
C LEU A 474 -8.08 1.75 -36.07
N ASN A 475 -9.31 2.26 -36.10
CA ASN A 475 -9.58 3.66 -36.45
C ASN A 475 -9.13 4.63 -35.36
N GLU A 476 -9.30 4.29 -34.07
CA GLU A 476 -8.82 5.12 -32.97
C GLU A 476 -7.29 5.13 -32.86
N VAL A 477 -6.64 3.97 -33.04
CA VAL A 477 -5.17 3.89 -32.98
C VAL A 477 -4.52 4.70 -34.11
N LYS A 478 -5.12 4.74 -35.31
CA LYS A 478 -4.62 5.53 -36.45
C LYS A 478 -4.66 7.04 -36.22
N GLN A 479 -5.53 7.52 -35.33
CA GLN A 479 -5.64 8.95 -35.02
C GLN A 479 -4.57 9.44 -34.04
N ILE A 480 -3.79 8.53 -33.46
CA ILE A 480 -2.71 8.87 -32.52
C ILE A 480 -1.43 9.07 -33.30
N GLU A 481 -0.90 10.30 -33.24
CA GLU A 481 0.49 10.56 -33.59
C GLU A 481 1.38 9.87 -32.55
N ILE A 482 2.14 8.87 -32.99
CA ILE A 482 3.21 8.27 -32.20
C ILE A 482 4.39 9.24 -32.29
N GLU A 483 4.54 10.13 -31.31
CA GLU A 483 5.71 11.03 -31.19
C GLU A 483 7.02 10.27 -30.93
#